data_AF-A0A0F2LBQ8-F1
#
_entry.id   AF-A0A0F2LBQ8-F1
#
_cell.length_a   1.000
_cell.length_b   1.000
_cell.length_c   1.000
_cell.angle_alpha   90.00
_cell.angle_beta   90.00
_cell.angle_gamma   90.00
#
_symmetry.space_group_name_H-M   'P 1'
#
loop_
_entity.id
_entity.type
_entity.pdbx_description
1 polymer ?
#
loop_
_entity_poly.entity_id
_entity_poly.type
_entity_poly.pdbx_seq_one_letter_code
_entity_poly.pdbx_strand_id
1 'polypeptide(L)'
;MQRIIKSRNFIFEGGLDDAIKARLGAWGRIIPKGDLVFFELDSGEVKVRALGGDARTSLRRIYIKPACGCVMELDEVRNFDDGSISYKLVKFKPCPQHASI
;
A
#
# COMPACT_ATOMS: atom_id res chain seq x y z
N MET A 1 -29.78 -3.72 -10.07
CA MET A 1 -28.61 -4.48 -9.57
C MET A 1 -27.61 -3.49 -9.01
N GLN A 2 -27.52 -3.38 -7.68
CA GLN A 2 -26.51 -2.53 -7.04
C GLN A 2 -25.19 -3.31 -7.03
N ARG A 3 -24.21 -2.84 -7.82
CA ARG A 3 -22.87 -3.42 -7.85
C ARG A 3 -22.20 -3.03 -6.52
N ILE A 4 -22.27 -3.89 -5.51
CA ILE A 4 -21.49 -3.71 -4.28
C ILE A 4 -20.03 -3.96 -4.64
N ILE A 5 -19.34 -2.92 -5.10
CA ILE A 5 -17.89 -2.93 -5.26
C ILE A 5 -17.36 -2.84 -3.83
N LYS A 6 -16.82 -3.94 -3.30
CA LYS A 6 -16.07 -3.91 -2.03
C LYS A 6 -14.79 -3.11 -2.30
N SER A 7 -14.85 -1.79 -2.19
CA SER A 7 -13.66 -0.93 -2.26
C SER A 7 -12.71 -1.35 -1.16
N ARG A 8 -11.52 -1.82 -1.54
CA ARG A 8 -10.49 -2.30 -0.62
C ARG A 8 -9.60 -1.13 -0.25
N ASN A 9 -10.18 -0.20 0.51
CA ASN A 9 -9.51 0.99 1.00
C ASN A 9 -8.38 0.60 1.95
N PHE A 10 -7.22 1.24 1.78
CA PHE A 10 -6.10 1.13 2.69
C PHE A 10 -5.64 2.52 3.10
N ILE A 11 -5.27 2.68 4.37
CA ILE A 11 -4.81 3.95 4.93
C ILE A 11 -3.34 3.79 5.26
N PHE A 12 -2.51 4.65 4.68
CA PHE A 12 -1.13 4.81 5.06
C PHE A 12 -1.03 5.93 6.09
N GLU A 13 -0.51 5.61 7.27
CA GLU A 13 -0.37 6.52 8.42
C GLU A 13 0.98 7.28 8.42
N GLY A 14 1.69 7.29 7.29
CA GLY A 14 2.99 7.96 7.19
C GLY A 14 3.31 8.36 5.76
N GLY A 15 4.44 9.06 5.61
CA GLY A 15 4.92 9.51 4.31
C GLY A 15 5.16 8.34 3.35
N LEU A 16 4.60 8.46 2.14
CA LEU A 16 4.91 7.56 1.03
C LEU A 16 5.89 8.25 0.08
N ASP A 17 6.88 7.49 -0.38
CA ASP A 17 7.75 7.90 -1.47
C ASP A 17 6.94 8.15 -2.74
N ASP A 18 7.34 9.14 -3.53
CA ASP A 18 6.62 9.51 -4.74
C ASP A 18 6.58 8.38 -5.78
N ALA A 19 7.59 7.52 -5.80
CA ALA A 19 7.60 6.32 -6.62
C ALA A 19 6.56 5.27 -6.19
N ILE A 20 6.21 5.20 -4.90
CA ILE A 20 5.13 4.34 -4.41
C ILE A 20 3.78 4.98 -4.77
N LYS A 21 3.62 6.29 -4.56
CA LYS A 21 2.41 7.02 -4.95
C LYS A 21 2.12 6.89 -6.45
N ALA A 22 3.12 7.02 -7.32
CA ALA A 22 2.94 6.89 -8.77
C ALA A 22 2.36 5.52 -9.14
N ARG A 23 2.87 4.44 -8.55
CA ARG A 23 2.38 3.06 -8.80
C ARG A 23 0.97 2.84 -8.25
N LEU A 24 0.71 3.31 -7.03
CA LEU A 24 -0.63 3.24 -6.44
C LEU A 24 -1.66 4.02 -7.28
N GLY A 25 -1.28 5.20 -7.78
CA GLY A 25 -2.13 6.04 -8.63
C GLY A 25 -2.45 5.42 -9.99
N ALA A 26 -1.64 4.46 -10.47
CA ALA A 26 -1.95 3.70 -11.68
C ALA A 26 -3.05 2.65 -11.47
N TRP A 27 -3.40 2.30 -10.23
CA TRP A 27 -4.36 1.23 -9.90
C TRP A 27 -5.61 1.71 -9.17
N GLY A 28 -5.66 3.00 -8.84
CA GLY A 28 -6.79 3.59 -8.14
C GLY A 28 -6.50 5.01 -7.70
N ARG A 29 -7.21 5.47 -6.68
CA ARG A 29 -7.18 6.86 -6.24
C ARG A 29 -6.38 7.02 -4.96
N ILE A 30 -5.53 8.05 -4.93
CA ILE A 30 -4.82 8.50 -3.74
C ILE A 30 -5.45 9.80 -3.26
N ILE A 31 -5.86 9.83 -1.99
CA ILE A 31 -6.49 10.98 -1.35
C ILE A 31 -5.64 11.34 -0.11
N PRO A 32 -4.80 12.38 -0.17
CA PRO A 32 -4.11 12.87 1.01
C PRO A 32 -5.09 13.58 1.95
N LYS A 33 -4.97 13.32 3.26
CA LYS A 33 -5.80 13.95 4.30
C LYS A 33 -4.96 14.15 5.58
N GLY A 34 -4.39 15.34 5.72
CA GLY A 34 -3.41 15.62 6.77
C GLY A 34 -2.18 14.72 6.59
N ASP A 35 -1.77 14.05 7.66
CA ASP A 35 -0.64 13.11 7.65
C ASP A 35 -1.00 11.70 7.13
N LEU A 36 -2.27 11.49 6.77
CA LEU A 36 -2.76 10.22 6.27
C LEU A 36 -2.86 10.23 4.74
N VAL A 37 -2.53 9.11 4.12
CA VAL A 37 -2.78 8.88 2.69
C VAL A 37 -3.79 7.75 2.53
N PHE A 38 -4.97 8.10 2.04
CA PHE A 38 -6.01 7.13 1.74
C PHE A 38 -5.79 6.61 0.32
N PHE A 39 -5.72 5.29 0.19
CA PHE A 39 -5.64 4.60 -1.09
C PHE A 39 -6.91 3.79 -1.32
N GLU A 40 -7.64 4.15 -2.36
CA GLU A 40 -8.81 3.43 -2.84
C GLU A 40 -8.42 2.65 -4.10
N LEU A 41 -8.35 1.32 -3.98
CA LEU A 41 -8.04 0.44 -5.10
C LEU A 41 -9.31 0.18 -5.93
N ASP A 42 -9.25 0.44 -7.24
CA ASP A 42 -10.40 0.29 -8.14
C ASP A 42 -10.93 -1.15 -8.17
N SER A 43 -10.00 -2.12 -8.27
CA SER A 43 -10.29 -3.55 -8.27
C SER A 43 -9.02 -4.36 -7.98
N GLY A 44 -9.16 -5.50 -7.31
CA GLY A 44 -8.03 -6.30 -6.81
C GLY A 44 -7.99 -6.30 -5.28
N GLU A 45 -6.96 -6.88 -4.63
CA GLU A 45 -6.81 -7.01 -3.16
C GLU A 45 -5.70 -6.17 -2.54
N VAL A 46 -5.97 -5.72 -1.31
CA VAL A 46 -4.95 -5.32 -0.35
C VAL A 46 -5.01 -6.31 0.82
N LYS A 47 -3.87 -6.87 1.21
CA LYS A 47 -3.71 -7.75 2.37
C LYS A 47 -2.57 -7.26 3.23
N VAL A 48 -2.71 -7.36 4.55
CA VAL A 48 -1.64 -7.02 5.49
C VAL A 48 -1.28 -8.26 6.29
N ARG A 49 0.01 -8.52 6.44
CA ARG A 49 0.54 -9.62 7.26
C ARG A 49 1.54 -9.06 8.25
N ALA A 50 1.38 -9.36 9.53
CA ALA A 50 2.44 -9.11 10.50
C ALA A 50 3.65 -10.01 10.19
N LEU A 51 4.83 -9.42 10.07
CA LEU A 51 6.08 -10.16 9.90
C LEU A 51 6.80 -10.37 11.24
N GLY A 52 6.51 -9.53 12.22
CA GLY A 52 7.12 -9.57 13.53
C GLY A 52 7.37 -8.16 14.05
N GLY A 53 8.20 -8.07 15.07
CA GLY A 53 8.54 -6.82 15.75
C GLY A 53 9.19 -7.14 17.08
N ASP A 54 9.73 -6.11 17.71
CA ASP A 54 10.22 -6.16 19.09
C ASP A 54 9.42 -5.20 19.97
N ALA A 55 9.89 -4.92 21.18
CA ALA A 55 9.21 -4.00 22.09
C ALA A 55 9.13 -2.55 21.58
N ARG A 56 9.95 -2.19 20.59
CA ARG A 56 10.11 -0.81 20.09
C ARG A 56 9.69 -0.66 18.64
N THR A 57 9.56 -1.76 17.90
CA THR A 57 9.23 -1.74 16.48
C THR A 57 8.17 -2.77 16.11
N SER A 58 7.33 -2.43 15.14
CA SER A 58 6.46 -3.40 14.47
C SER A 58 6.72 -3.40 12.98
N LEU A 59 6.84 -4.60 12.40
CA LEU A 59 7.03 -4.84 10.98
C LEU A 59 5.80 -5.56 10.40
N ARG A 60 5.16 -4.91 9.42
CA ARG A 60 4.03 -5.47 8.66
C ARG A 60 4.37 -5.47 7.18
N ARG A 61 3.90 -6.48 6.44
CA ARG A 61 3.94 -6.49 4.98
C ARG A 61 2.56 -6.24 4.41
N ILE A 62 2.48 -5.24 3.54
CA ILE A 62 1.29 -4.86 2.79
C ILE A 62 1.45 -5.43 1.38
N TYR A 63 0.55 -6.32 0.99
CA TYR A 63 0.46 -6.93 -0.33
C TYR A 63 -0.67 -6.26 -1.10
N ILE A 64 -0.34 -5.68 -2.24
CA ILE A 64 -1.28 -4.99 -3.12
C ILE A 64 -1.27 -5.73 -4.46
N LYS A 65 -2.44 -6.25 -4.84
CA LYS A 65 -2.65 -7.02 -6.06
C LYS A 65 -3.86 -6.48 -6.81
N PRO A 66 -3.70 -5.45 -7.67
CA PRO A 66 -4.77 -4.97 -8.53
C PRO A 66 -5.28 -6.07 -9.50
N ALA A 67 -6.48 -5.88 -10.02
CA ALA A 67 -7.12 -6.82 -10.95
C ALA A 67 -6.34 -7.02 -12.26
N CYS A 68 -5.52 -6.05 -12.67
CA CYS A 68 -4.65 -6.15 -13.85
C CYS A 68 -3.50 -7.17 -13.70
N GLY A 69 -3.31 -7.74 -12.49
CA GLY A 69 -2.33 -8.79 -12.23
C GLY A 69 -0.96 -8.28 -11.75
N CYS A 70 -0.77 -6.97 -11.58
CA CYS A 70 0.42 -6.47 -10.89
C CYS A 70 0.46 -6.99 -9.45
N VAL A 71 1.67 -7.07 -8.90
CA VAL A 71 1.89 -7.39 -7.49
C VAL A 71 2.87 -6.39 -6.93
N MET A 72 2.51 -5.77 -5.81
CA MET A 72 3.39 -4.90 -5.04
C MET A 72 3.40 -5.35 -3.58
N GLU A 73 4.59 -5.39 -3.00
CA GLU A 73 4.81 -5.69 -1.59
C GLU A 73 5.55 -4.51 -0.96
N LEU A 74 4.96 -3.96 0.09
CA LEU A 74 5.56 -2.91 0.90
C LEU A 74 5.79 -3.44 2.32
N ASP A 75 6.95 -3.15 2.89
CA ASP A 75 7.14 -3.26 4.32
C ASP A 75 6.77 -1.94 4.97
N GLU A 76 5.94 -2.02 6.00
CA GLU A 76 5.70 -0.94 6.93
C GLU A 76 6.49 -1.23 8.20
N VAL A 77 7.35 -0.29 8.57
CA VAL A 77 8.06 -0.28 9.85
C VAL A 77 7.50 0.87 10.68
N ARG A 78 6.92 0.54 11.82
CA ARG A 78 6.54 1.51 12.85
C ARG A 78 7.55 1.45 13.98
N ASN A 79 8.12 2.60 14.32
CA ASN A 79 8.94 2.77 15.50
C ASN A 79 8.10 3.45 16.58
N PHE A 80 7.98 2.81 17.74
CA PHE A 80 7.19 3.30 18.86
C PHE A 80 7.96 4.33 19.72
N ASP A 81 9.29 4.36 19.64
CA ASP A 81 10.11 5.30 20.42
C ASP A 81 9.95 6.74 19.91
N ASP A 82 9.87 6.94 18.59
CA ASP A 82 9.74 8.24 17.93
C ASP A 82 8.37 8.45 17.25
N GLY A 83 7.50 7.44 17.28
CA GLY A 83 6.19 7.47 16.64
C GLY A 83 6.24 7.45 15.10
N SER A 84 7.39 7.20 14.49
CA SER A 84 7.55 7.25 13.05
C SER A 84 7.02 5.98 12.36
N ILE A 85 6.49 6.17 11.14
CA ILE A 85 6.07 5.09 10.26
C ILE A 85 6.75 5.30 8.92
N SER A 86 7.41 4.26 8.43
CA SER A 86 8.08 4.25 7.13
C SER A 86 7.60 3.09 6.28
N TYR A 87 7.56 3.31 4.97
CA TYR A 87 7.18 2.30 4.00
C TYR A 87 8.33 2.06 3.04
N LYS A 88 8.68 0.79 2.83
CA LYS A 88 9.74 0.38 1.92
C LYS A 88 9.19 -0.55 0.85
N LEU A 89 9.49 -0.26 -0.40
CA LEU A 89 9.19 -1.18 -1.50
C LEU A 89 10.07 -2.43 -1.39
N VAL A 90 9.45 -3.59 -1.20
CA VAL A 90 10.13 -4.89 -1.13
C VAL A 90 10.15 -5.55 -2.50
N LYS A 91 9.00 -5.53 -3.17
CA LYS A 91 8.83 -6.22 -4.44
C LYS A 91 7.82 -5.49 -5.29
N PHE A 92 8.15 -5.37 -6.57
CA PHE A 92 7.23 -4.94 -7.59
C PHE A 92 7.31 -5.88 -8.78
N LYS A 93 6.16 -6.46 -9.17
CA LYS A 93 6.01 -7.27 -10.36
C LYS A 93 4.88 -6.67 -11.20
N PRO A 94 5.20 -5.84 -12.20
CA PRO A 94 4.19 -5.29 -13.09
C PRO A 94 3.60 -6.38 -14.01
N CYS A 95 2.36 -6.16 -14.46
CA CYS A 95 1.80 -6.88 -15.59
C CYS A 95 2.30 -6.27 -16.91
N PRO A 96 2.10 -6.92 -18.08
CA PRO A 96 2.57 -6.40 -19.36
C PRO A 96 2.12 -4.95 -19.68
N GLN A 97 0.92 -4.57 -19.24
CA GLN A 97 0.39 -3.21 -19.43
C GLN A 97 1.12 -2.14 -18.60
N HIS A 98 1.78 -2.55 -17.51
CA HIS A 98 2.45 -1.64 -16.57
C HIS A 98 3.96 -1.93 -16.47
N ALA A 99 4.53 -2.65 -17.44
CA ALA A 99 5.94 -3.07 -17.42
C ALA A 99 6.93 -1.89 -17.47
N SER A 100 6.48 -0.72 -17.92
CA SER A 100 7.26 0.50 -18.08
C SER A 100 6.95 1.59 -17.04
N ILE A 101 6.24 1.26 -15.96
CA ILE A 101 5.87 2.18 -14.87
C ILE A 101 6.80 2.05 -13.67
#